data_AF-A0A536IHS2-F1
#
_entry.id   AF-A0A536IHS2-F1
#
_cell.length_a   1.000
_cell.length_b   1.000
_cell.length_c   1.000
_cell.angle_alpha   90.00
_cell.angle_beta   90.00
_cell.angle_gamma   90.00
#
_symmetry.space_group_name_H-M   'P 1'
#
loop_
_entity.id
_entity.type
_entity.pdbx_description
1 polymer ?
#
loop_
_entity_poly.entity_id
_entity_poly.type
_entity_poly.pdbx_seq_one_letter_code
_entity_poly.pdbx_strand_id
1 'polypeptide(L)'
;MTIARLAGLDLVAVAVAYLVAVAFRVGGRVEIAEPEQAVALAALAAAVQVGGNAALGVYRKSWYLSRSRDLVDLGAPALAAALVVAALNVSTGLHGVPFAALPVAAVLAFALLVARRLRRRWRTIIRAILGQREVPLSPFVPLGAAPDPARAIIPSTASIRAAMEAIDRDVSRIALLVGAGGELVGTVTDGDARRAILAGTSLDSPASSIMKAQPVVAERDMTDDEIVALMLTRSVRQVPVVDESGRVLDIKLLDRMTRTAEEPVPVLIMAGGLGRRLGDITRYIPKPLVEVAGRPILATLIQDLAAQGFRRVILAVGHKAELIERYFGDGRRFGVTISYVRDARPLGTAGAIAAALPQLEREFIVTNADLLTRVNFDELVAFHRAERDDLTIGIIESTY
;
A
#
# COMPACT_ATOMS: atom_id res chain seq x y z
N MET A 1 8.26 -22.10 -3.67
CA MET A 1 8.49 -23.50 -3.23
C MET A 1 7.64 -24.38 -4.13
N THR A 2 8.19 -25.42 -4.74
CA THR A 2 7.50 -26.25 -5.75
C THR A 2 6.37 -27.06 -5.10
N ILE A 3 5.27 -27.29 -5.84
CA ILE A 3 4.10 -28.06 -5.39
C ILE A 3 4.50 -29.43 -4.82
N ALA A 4 5.48 -30.09 -5.43
CA ALA A 4 6.01 -31.38 -4.97
C ALA A 4 6.56 -31.34 -3.53
N ARG A 5 7.21 -30.24 -3.12
CA ARG A 5 7.72 -30.08 -1.74
C ARG A 5 6.58 -29.87 -0.73
N LEU A 6 5.49 -29.23 -1.14
CA LEU A 6 4.31 -29.05 -0.29
C LEU A 6 3.58 -30.37 -0.08
N ALA A 7 3.37 -31.13 -1.15
CA ALA A 7 2.76 -32.46 -1.09
C ALA A 7 3.59 -33.44 -0.23
N GLY A 8 4.92 -33.44 -0.36
CA GLY A 8 5.80 -34.29 0.45
C GLY A 8 5.79 -33.94 1.94
N LEU A 9 5.75 -32.66 2.29
CA LEU A 9 5.61 -32.23 3.69
C LEU A 9 4.24 -32.55 4.28
N ASP A 10 3.18 -32.45 3.47
CA ASP A 10 1.82 -32.79 3.88
C ASP A 10 1.70 -34.30 4.14
N LEU A 11 2.28 -35.14 3.26
CA LEU A 11 2.34 -36.59 3.44
C LEU A 11 2.97 -36.98 4.78
N VAL A 12 4.13 -36.41 5.11
CA VAL A 12 4.82 -36.67 6.38
C VAL A 12 4.01 -36.18 7.57
N ALA A 13 3.44 -34.98 7.50
CA ALA A 13 2.65 -34.41 8.60
C ALA A 13 1.40 -35.25 8.89
N VAL A 14 0.69 -35.69 7.85
CA VAL A 14 -0.50 -36.53 7.96
C VAL A 14 -0.13 -37.92 8.51
N ALA A 15 0.92 -38.55 7.98
CA ALA A 15 1.37 -39.86 8.47
C ALA A 15 1.78 -39.82 9.95
N VAL A 16 2.53 -38.79 10.38
CA VAL A 16 2.91 -38.60 11.78
C VAL A 16 1.69 -38.34 12.66
N ALA A 17 0.74 -37.51 12.23
CA ALA A 17 -0.48 -37.23 12.98
C ALA A 17 -1.32 -38.50 13.18
N TYR A 18 -1.42 -39.35 12.15
CA TYR A 18 -2.09 -40.65 12.25
C TYR A 18 -1.38 -41.60 13.22
N LEU A 19 -0.05 -41.71 13.15
CA LEU A 19 0.72 -42.53 14.09
C LEU A 19 0.58 -42.06 15.55
N VAL A 20 0.61 -40.75 15.79
CA VAL A 20 0.37 -40.17 17.11
C VAL A 20 -1.04 -40.45 17.59
N ALA A 21 -2.05 -40.32 16.72
CA ALA A 21 -3.43 -40.59 17.10
C ALA A 21 -3.70 -42.09 17.37
N VAL A 22 -2.99 -42.98 16.69
CA VAL A 22 -2.96 -44.42 17.01
C VAL A 22 -2.28 -44.68 18.36
N ALA A 23 -1.21 -43.94 18.68
CA ALA A 23 -0.49 -44.09 19.95
C ALA A 23 -1.27 -43.56 21.17
N PHE A 24 -2.08 -42.52 21.02
CA PHE A 24 -2.89 -41.92 22.10
C PHE A 24 -4.30 -42.53 22.17
N ARG A 25 -4.45 -43.69 22.81
CA ARG A 25 -5.77 -44.25 23.18
C ARG A 25 -6.15 -43.80 24.60
N VAL A 26 -7.31 -43.17 24.76
CA VAL A 26 -7.94 -42.98 26.08
C VAL A 26 -8.49 -44.34 26.53
N GLY A 27 -7.83 -45.03 27.48
CA GLY A 27 -8.34 -46.28 28.08
C GLY A 27 -7.37 -47.46 28.28
N GLY A 28 -6.10 -47.36 27.90
CA GLY A 28 -5.03 -48.17 28.54
C GLY A 28 -4.80 -49.63 28.15
N ARG A 29 -5.21 -50.13 26.96
CA ARG A 29 -4.65 -51.38 26.38
C ARG A 29 -4.44 -51.28 24.87
N VAL A 30 -3.25 -51.68 24.41
CA VAL A 30 -2.86 -51.74 22.99
C VAL A 30 -3.37 -53.05 22.42
N GLU A 31 -4.47 -52.99 21.66
CA GLU A 31 -4.85 -54.07 20.73
C GLU A 31 -4.61 -53.55 19.32
N ILE A 32 -3.34 -53.32 18.98
CA ILE A 32 -2.94 -53.29 17.58
C ILE A 32 -2.44 -54.69 17.29
N ALA A 33 -3.11 -55.39 16.39
CA ALA A 33 -2.48 -56.51 15.70
C ALA A 33 -1.34 -55.90 14.86
N GLU A 34 -0.12 -55.92 15.38
CA GLU A 34 1.15 -55.63 14.66
C GLU A 34 1.44 -54.16 14.25
N PRO A 35 2.59 -53.57 14.68
CA PRO A 35 3.02 -52.24 14.28
C PRO A 35 3.11 -51.99 12.77
N GLU A 36 3.40 -53.02 11.98
CA GLU A 36 3.51 -52.94 10.53
C GLU A 36 2.17 -52.54 9.88
N GLN A 37 1.06 -53.02 10.43
CA GLN A 37 -0.29 -52.74 9.94
C GLN A 37 -0.70 -51.29 10.23
N ALA A 38 -0.31 -50.75 11.39
CA ALA A 38 -0.54 -49.35 11.74
C ALA A 38 0.22 -48.39 10.80
N VAL A 39 1.47 -48.72 10.45
CA VAL A 39 2.27 -47.93 9.51
C VAL A 39 1.67 -47.99 8.11
N ALA A 40 1.24 -49.16 7.64
CA ALA A 40 0.61 -49.32 6.34
C ALA A 40 -0.70 -48.50 6.21
N LEU A 41 -1.53 -48.52 7.25
CA LEU A 41 -2.80 -47.78 7.26
C LEU A 41 -2.59 -46.26 7.34
N ALA A 42 -1.61 -45.80 8.13
CA ALA A 42 -1.23 -44.38 8.18
C ALA A 42 -0.69 -43.89 6.83
N ALA A 43 0.13 -44.70 6.14
CA ALA A 43 0.65 -44.38 4.82
C ALA A 43 -0.48 -44.29 3.77
N LEU A 44 -1.43 -45.22 3.80
CA LEU A 44 -2.60 -45.20 2.91
C LEU A 44 -3.48 -43.97 3.14
N ALA A 45 -3.79 -43.65 4.40
CA ALA A 45 -4.59 -42.48 4.75
C ALA A 45 -3.92 -41.17 4.29
N ALA A 46 -2.60 -41.07 4.49
CA ALA A 46 -1.82 -39.94 4.02
C ALA A 46 -1.82 -39.82 2.49
N ALA A 47 -1.69 -40.95 1.77
CA ALA A 47 -1.75 -40.97 0.31
C ALA A 47 -3.12 -40.51 -0.24
N VAL A 48 -4.22 -40.98 0.36
CA VAL A 48 -5.58 -40.57 -0.02
C VAL A 48 -5.79 -39.07 0.23
N GLN A 49 -5.35 -38.57 1.39
CA GLN A 49 -5.50 -37.16 1.73
C GLN A 49 -4.66 -36.25 0.82
N VAL A 50 -3.39 -36.57 0.57
CA VAL A 50 -2.51 -35.80 -0.31
C VAL A 50 -2.99 -35.87 -1.77
N GLY A 51 -3.44 -37.03 -2.22
CA GLY A 51 -4.03 -37.24 -3.55
C GLY A 51 -5.30 -36.40 -3.74
N GLY A 52 -6.21 -36.41 -2.76
CA GLY A 52 -7.41 -35.59 -2.75
C GLY A 52 -7.09 -34.09 -2.72
N ASN A 53 -6.12 -33.67 -1.92
CA ASN A 53 -5.62 -32.29 -1.90
C ASN A 53 -5.07 -31.87 -3.27
N ALA A 54 -4.31 -32.74 -3.94
CA ALA A 54 -3.82 -32.47 -5.29
C ALA A 54 -4.95 -32.38 -6.32
N ALA A 55 -5.91 -33.30 -6.29
CA ALA A 55 -7.04 -33.38 -7.22
C ALA A 55 -7.99 -32.18 -7.09
N LEU A 56 -8.29 -31.74 -5.87
CA LEU A 56 -9.12 -30.55 -5.61
C LEU A 56 -8.36 -29.23 -5.84
N GLY A 57 -7.08 -29.32 -6.24
CA GLY A 57 -6.24 -28.18 -6.53
C GLY A 57 -5.87 -27.39 -5.29
N VAL A 58 -5.92 -28.02 -4.09
CA VAL A 58 -5.63 -27.39 -2.80
C VAL A 58 -4.28 -26.69 -2.92
N TYR A 59 -3.20 -27.39 -3.24
CA TYR A 59 -1.85 -26.79 -3.32
C TYR A 59 -1.67 -25.66 -4.36
N ARG A 60 -2.59 -25.52 -5.33
CA ARG A 60 -2.53 -24.50 -6.39
C ARG A 60 -3.46 -23.30 -6.12
N LYS A 61 -4.56 -23.50 -5.40
CA LYS A 61 -5.56 -22.46 -5.11
C LYS A 61 -5.11 -21.54 -3.97
N SER A 62 -5.62 -20.31 -4.01
CA SER A 62 -5.61 -19.39 -2.87
C SER A 62 -6.92 -19.56 -2.13
N TRP A 63 -6.86 -20.08 -0.90
CA TRP A 63 -8.05 -20.31 -0.08
C TRP A 63 -8.27 -19.16 0.89
N TYR A 64 -9.54 -18.89 1.14
CA TYR A 64 -10.01 -17.93 2.12
C TYR A 64 -10.95 -18.71 3.06
N LEU A 65 -10.51 -18.93 4.31
CA LEU A 65 -11.26 -19.68 5.34
C LEU A 65 -12.68 -19.13 5.61
N SER A 66 -13.01 -17.95 5.07
CA SER A 66 -14.32 -17.32 5.08
C SER A 66 -15.30 -17.87 4.02
N ARG A 67 -14.83 -18.60 3.01
CA ARG A 67 -15.68 -19.21 1.97
C ARG A 67 -16.03 -20.64 2.36
N SER A 68 -17.32 -20.95 2.44
CA SER A 68 -17.81 -22.29 2.74
C SER A 68 -17.28 -23.35 1.77
N ARG A 69 -17.14 -23.02 0.48
CA ARG A 69 -16.57 -23.91 -0.53
C ARG A 69 -15.09 -24.23 -0.29
N ASP A 70 -14.32 -23.26 0.20
CA ASP A 70 -12.90 -23.49 0.52
C ASP A 70 -12.77 -24.42 1.73
N LEU A 71 -13.67 -24.30 2.71
CA LEU A 71 -13.74 -25.23 3.84
C LEU A 71 -14.10 -26.66 3.39
N VAL A 72 -15.00 -26.80 2.42
CA VAL A 72 -15.33 -28.10 1.81
C VAL A 72 -14.15 -28.67 1.03
N ASP A 73 -13.50 -27.87 0.18
CA ASP A 73 -12.32 -28.29 -0.60
C ASP A 73 -11.16 -28.73 0.31
N LEU A 74 -11.03 -28.12 1.50
CA LEU A 74 -10.01 -28.46 2.50
C LEU A 74 -10.40 -29.66 3.38
N GLY A 75 -11.69 -29.86 3.66
CA GLY A 75 -12.18 -30.93 4.54
C GLY A 75 -12.50 -32.25 3.82
N ALA A 76 -12.90 -32.20 2.55
CA ALA A 76 -13.33 -33.39 1.80
C ALA A 76 -12.24 -34.47 1.65
N PRO A 77 -10.96 -34.15 1.36
CA PRO A 77 -9.90 -35.16 1.29
C PRO A 77 -9.65 -35.87 2.62
N ALA A 78 -9.76 -35.14 3.74
CA ALA A 78 -9.60 -35.71 5.07
C ALA A 78 -10.78 -36.62 5.45
N LEU A 79 -12.00 -36.23 5.09
CA LEU A 79 -13.19 -37.08 5.29
C LEU A 79 -13.11 -38.36 4.46
N ALA A 80 -12.66 -38.26 3.21
CA ALA A 80 -12.46 -39.41 2.33
C ALA A 80 -11.41 -40.38 2.90
N ALA A 81 -10.27 -39.88 3.37
CA ALA A 81 -9.25 -40.69 4.03
C ALA A 81 -9.80 -41.40 5.27
N ALA A 82 -10.61 -40.72 6.09
CA ALA A 82 -11.25 -41.32 7.26
C ALA A 82 -12.25 -42.44 6.90
N LEU A 83 -13.05 -42.26 5.84
CA LEU A 83 -14.00 -43.27 5.37
C LEU A 83 -13.30 -44.52 4.81
N VAL A 84 -12.21 -44.35 4.07
CA VAL A 84 -11.41 -45.47 3.54
C VAL A 84 -10.83 -46.31 4.69
N VAL A 85 -10.25 -45.65 5.70
CA VAL A 85 -9.71 -46.33 6.88
C VAL A 85 -10.81 -47.04 7.68
N ALA A 86 -11.98 -46.42 7.84
CA ALA A 86 -13.13 -47.04 8.50
C ALA A 86 -13.62 -48.30 7.76
N ALA A 87 -13.73 -48.25 6.43
CA ALA A 87 -14.15 -49.39 5.62
C ALA A 87 -13.14 -50.55 5.68
N LEU A 88 -11.85 -50.24 5.72
CA LEU A 88 -10.80 -51.24 5.90
C LEU A 88 -10.86 -51.90 7.28
N ASN A 89 -11.04 -51.13 8.35
CA ASN A 89 -11.21 -51.68 9.70
C ASN A 89 -12.40 -52.66 9.79
N VAL A 90 -13.51 -52.35 9.11
CA VAL A 90 -14.69 -53.23 9.07
C VAL A 90 -14.43 -54.49 8.23
N SER A 91 -13.85 -54.34 7.04
CA SER A 91 -13.65 -55.46 6.09
C SER A 91 -12.55 -56.43 6.50
N THR A 92 -11.55 -55.97 7.23
CA THR A 92 -10.41 -56.79 7.68
C THR A 92 -10.57 -57.31 9.11
N GLY A 93 -11.59 -56.86 9.85
CA GLY A 93 -11.75 -57.14 11.28
C GLY A 93 -10.70 -56.48 12.17
N LEU A 94 -9.87 -55.59 11.61
CA LEU A 94 -8.85 -54.85 12.34
C LEU A 94 -9.52 -53.73 13.15
N HIS A 95 -9.75 -53.98 14.44
CA HIS A 95 -10.22 -52.97 15.40
C HIS A 95 -9.10 -52.01 15.89
N GLY A 96 -7.99 -51.93 15.14
CA GLY A 96 -6.73 -51.33 15.61
C GLY A 96 -6.66 -49.81 15.61
N VAL A 97 -7.58 -49.09 14.95
CA VAL A 97 -7.58 -47.62 14.93
C VAL A 97 -8.85 -47.04 15.54
N PRO A 98 -8.77 -46.28 16.64
CA PRO A 98 -9.94 -45.67 17.24
C PRO A 98 -10.57 -44.67 16.27
N PHE A 99 -11.87 -44.78 16.02
CA PHE A 99 -12.60 -43.89 15.11
C PHE A 99 -12.40 -42.40 15.43
N ALA A 100 -12.17 -42.06 16.70
CA ALA A 100 -11.89 -40.69 17.15
C ALA A 100 -10.47 -40.17 16.78
N ALA A 101 -9.53 -41.06 16.46
CA ALA A 101 -8.17 -40.68 16.05
C ALA A 101 -8.12 -40.04 14.67
N LEU A 102 -9.03 -40.42 13.75
CA LEU A 102 -9.00 -39.98 12.36
C LEU A 102 -9.38 -38.49 12.19
N PRO A 103 -10.46 -37.97 12.83
CA PRO A 103 -10.79 -36.55 12.78
C PRO A 103 -9.75 -35.67 13.46
N VAL A 104 -9.17 -36.14 14.58
CA VAL A 104 -8.14 -35.38 15.32
C VAL A 104 -6.85 -35.27 14.50
N ALA A 105 -6.41 -36.34 13.86
CA ALA A 105 -5.24 -36.33 12.98
C ALA A 105 -5.45 -35.39 11.77
N ALA A 106 -6.63 -35.41 11.16
CA ALA A 106 -7.01 -34.52 10.07
C ALA A 106 -6.97 -33.03 10.48
N VAL A 107 -7.52 -32.70 11.65
CA VAL A 107 -7.50 -31.33 12.19
C VAL A 107 -6.09 -30.86 12.51
N LEU A 108 -5.24 -31.72 13.08
CA LEU A 108 -3.83 -31.39 13.37
C LEU A 108 -3.00 -31.16 12.10
N ALA A 109 -3.15 -32.01 11.09
CA ALA A 109 -2.48 -31.82 9.80
C ALA A 109 -2.94 -30.52 9.10
N PHE A 110 -4.25 -30.25 9.14
CA PHE A 110 -4.81 -28.99 8.64
C PHE A 110 -4.24 -27.76 9.36
N ALA A 111 -4.19 -27.79 10.70
CA ALA A 111 -3.62 -26.71 11.50
C ALA A 111 -2.15 -26.44 11.16
N LEU A 112 -1.35 -27.49 10.93
CA LEU A 112 0.05 -27.37 10.52
C LEU A 112 0.22 -26.74 9.13
N LEU A 113 -0.62 -27.14 8.15
CA LEU A 113 -0.64 -26.54 6.81
C LEU A 113 -0.99 -25.05 6.85
N VAL A 114 -2.04 -24.70 7.60
CA VAL A 114 -2.49 -23.32 7.79
C VAL A 114 -1.39 -22.48 8.47
N ALA A 115 -0.81 -22.99 9.56
CA ALA A 115 0.26 -22.32 10.29
C ALA A 115 1.47 -22.01 9.39
N ARG A 116 1.88 -22.97 8.56
CA ARG A 116 3.01 -22.80 7.63
C ARG A 116 2.69 -21.85 6.49
N ARG A 117 1.52 -21.93 5.85
CA ARG A 117 1.18 -21.02 4.73
C ARG A 117 1.04 -19.58 5.21
N LEU A 118 0.56 -19.38 6.43
CA LEU A 118 0.45 -18.06 7.03
C LEU A 118 1.78 -17.52 7.58
N ARG A 119 2.88 -18.31 7.64
CA ARG A 119 4.17 -17.96 8.31
C ARG A 119 4.65 -16.52 8.07
N ARG A 120 4.56 -16.03 6.83
CA ARG A 120 4.99 -14.67 6.45
C ARG A 120 4.12 -13.57 7.05
N ARG A 121 2.86 -13.87 7.36
CA ARG A 121 1.86 -12.97 7.94
C ARG A 121 1.71 -13.11 9.46
N TRP A 122 2.41 -14.04 10.13
CA TRP A 122 2.30 -14.21 11.59
C TRP A 122 2.64 -12.93 12.35
N ARG A 123 3.65 -12.18 11.90
CA ARG A 123 3.99 -10.89 12.51
C ARG A 123 2.81 -9.91 12.45
N THR A 124 2.11 -9.85 11.33
CA THR A 124 0.93 -9.00 11.14
C THR A 124 -0.26 -9.50 11.95
N ILE A 125 -0.51 -10.81 11.96
CA ILE A 125 -1.62 -11.44 12.71
C ILE A 125 -1.42 -11.28 14.22
N ILE A 126 -0.20 -11.55 14.72
CA ILE A 126 0.15 -11.38 16.13
C ILE A 126 0.04 -9.91 16.53
N ARG A 127 0.55 -8.96 15.73
CA ARG A 127 0.39 -7.52 16.00
C ARG A 127 -1.08 -7.09 16.01
N ALA A 128 -1.91 -7.66 15.13
CA ALA A 128 -3.35 -7.41 15.09
C ALA A 128 -4.09 -7.98 16.32
N ILE A 129 -3.72 -9.17 16.78
CA ILE A 129 -4.27 -9.81 17.99
C ILE A 129 -3.83 -9.06 19.26
N LEU A 130 -2.59 -8.60 19.32
CA LEU A 130 -2.02 -7.85 20.45
C LEU A 130 -2.44 -6.37 20.46
N GLY A 131 -3.35 -5.93 19.57
CA GLY A 131 -3.86 -4.55 19.55
C GLY A 131 -2.83 -3.48 19.15
N GLN A 132 -1.63 -3.87 18.70
CA GLN A 132 -0.59 -2.95 18.26
C GLN A 132 -0.86 -2.49 16.81
N ARG A 133 -1.78 -1.54 16.67
CA ARG A 133 -1.98 -0.74 15.45
C ARG A 133 -1.01 0.45 15.45
N GLU A 134 0.28 0.18 15.25
CA GLU A 134 1.20 1.20 14.78
C GLU A 134 1.74 0.76 13.43
N VAL A 135 1.22 1.40 12.39
CA VAL A 135 1.78 1.34 11.04
C VAL A 135 3.09 2.12 11.11
N PRO A 136 4.26 1.50 10.87
CA PRO A 136 5.52 2.23 10.87
C PRO A 136 5.48 3.23 9.70
N LEU A 137 5.43 4.52 10.04
CA LEU A 137 5.55 5.59 9.07
C LEU A 137 6.99 5.60 8.57
N SER A 138 7.18 5.46 7.25
CA SER A 138 8.43 5.87 6.58
C SER A 138 8.76 7.30 7.00
N PRO A 139 10.04 7.69 7.18
CA PRO A 139 10.41 9.07 7.47
C PRO A 139 9.77 9.98 6.41
N PHE A 140 8.90 10.86 6.88
CA PHE A 140 7.96 11.61 6.08
C PHE A 140 8.39 13.07 6.07
N VAL A 141 8.53 13.66 4.87
CA VAL A 141 8.69 15.11 4.70
C VAL A 141 7.29 15.70 4.57
N PRO A 142 6.86 16.63 5.46
CA PRO A 142 5.55 17.27 5.35
C PRO A 142 5.46 18.10 4.07
N LEU A 143 4.70 17.62 3.08
CA LEU A 143 4.29 18.43 1.93
C LEU A 143 3.50 19.63 2.50
N GLY A 144 3.89 20.86 2.18
CA GLY A 144 3.36 22.07 2.81
C GLY A 144 4.39 22.88 3.61
N ALA A 145 5.53 22.27 3.98
CA ALA A 145 6.68 23.01 4.51
C ALA A 145 7.20 24.02 3.47
N ALA A 146 7.71 25.18 3.92
CA ALA A 146 8.55 26.02 3.07
C ALA A 146 9.76 25.19 2.59
N PRO A 147 10.27 25.41 1.37
CA PRO A 147 11.57 24.90 0.99
C PRO A 147 12.58 25.22 2.08
N ASP A 148 13.31 24.20 2.54
CA ASP A 148 14.38 24.40 3.52
C ASP A 148 15.71 24.30 2.79
N PRO A 149 16.37 25.43 2.46
CA PRO A 149 17.63 25.42 1.73
C PRO A 149 18.68 24.56 2.41
N ALA A 150 18.69 24.46 3.75
CA ALA A 150 19.66 23.64 4.48
C ALA A 150 19.54 22.15 4.17
N ARG A 151 18.35 21.66 3.76
CA ARG A 151 18.14 20.25 3.38
C ARG A 151 18.54 19.94 1.95
N ALA A 152 18.46 20.96 1.09
CA ALA A 152 18.81 20.89 -0.32
C ALA A 152 20.32 21.08 -0.56
N ILE A 153 21.03 21.76 0.35
CA ILE A 153 22.47 22.02 0.24
C ILE A 153 23.29 20.75 0.47
N ILE A 154 24.22 20.48 -0.45
CA ILE A 154 25.22 19.42 -0.36
C ILE A 154 26.60 19.94 -0.82
N PRO A 155 27.73 19.39 -0.31
CA PRO A 155 29.05 19.73 -0.83
C PRO A 155 29.19 19.37 -2.32
N SER A 156 29.93 20.17 -3.08
CA SER A 156 30.24 19.89 -4.50
C SER A 156 31.01 18.59 -4.76
N THR A 157 31.63 18.03 -3.72
CA THR A 157 32.32 16.73 -3.73
C THR A 157 31.39 15.55 -3.42
N ALA A 158 30.12 15.79 -3.07
CA ALA A 158 29.16 14.75 -2.75
C ALA A 158 28.85 13.88 -3.98
N SER A 159 28.39 12.65 -3.74
CA SER A 159 28.03 11.71 -4.81
C SER A 159 26.65 11.99 -5.41
N ILE A 160 26.38 11.44 -6.59
CA ILE A 160 25.06 11.49 -7.23
C ILE A 160 23.99 10.92 -6.29
N ARG A 161 24.30 9.84 -5.54
CA ARG A 161 23.40 9.29 -4.51
C ARG A 161 23.02 10.34 -3.46
N ALA A 162 23.99 11.07 -2.93
CA ALA A 162 23.73 12.10 -1.93
C ALA A 162 22.90 13.26 -2.50
N ALA A 163 23.09 13.60 -3.78
CA ALA A 163 22.24 14.58 -4.48
C ALA A 163 20.80 14.08 -4.62
N MET A 164 20.59 12.80 -4.99
CA MET A 164 19.26 12.20 -5.04
C MET A 164 18.59 12.16 -3.66
N GLU A 165 19.33 11.86 -2.60
CA GLU A 165 18.83 11.92 -1.23
C GLU A 165 18.43 13.35 -0.84
N ALA A 166 19.21 14.37 -1.21
CA ALA A 166 18.85 15.76 -0.97
C ALA A 166 17.56 16.17 -1.71
N ILE A 167 17.41 15.75 -2.97
CA ILE A 167 16.19 15.95 -3.78
C ILE A 167 14.95 15.32 -3.13
N ASP A 168 15.10 14.18 -2.45
CA ASP A 168 13.99 13.50 -1.78
C ASP A 168 13.69 14.04 -0.38
N ARG A 169 14.69 14.66 0.29
CA ARG A 169 14.56 15.24 1.63
C ARG A 169 13.81 16.57 1.67
N ASP A 170 13.71 17.29 0.55
CA ASP A 170 13.09 18.61 0.49
C ASP A 170 12.03 18.74 -0.61
N VAL A 171 11.05 19.62 -0.38
CA VAL A 171 9.93 19.87 -1.30
C VAL A 171 10.35 20.60 -2.58
N SER A 172 11.53 21.24 -2.60
CA SER A 172 12.06 21.97 -3.76
C SER A 172 12.53 21.08 -4.90
N ARG A 173 12.68 19.76 -4.67
CA ARG A 173 13.11 18.78 -5.68
C ARG A 173 14.41 19.19 -6.40
N ILE A 174 15.32 19.85 -5.67
CA ILE A 174 16.62 20.28 -6.16
C ILE A 174 17.69 19.99 -5.13
N ALA A 175 18.88 19.63 -5.59
CA ALA A 175 20.09 19.63 -4.78
C ALA A 175 20.95 20.84 -5.18
N LEU A 176 21.41 21.59 -4.17
CA LEU A 176 22.23 22.78 -4.32
C LEU A 176 23.67 22.44 -3.94
N LEU A 177 24.55 22.39 -4.92
CA LEU A 177 25.95 22.03 -4.71
C LEU A 177 26.71 23.29 -4.31
N VAL A 178 27.34 23.26 -3.14
CA VAL A 178 28.14 24.37 -2.63
C VAL A 178 29.64 24.07 -2.70
N GLY A 179 30.42 25.10 -3.02
CA GLY A 179 31.88 25.09 -2.96
C GLY A 179 32.41 25.12 -1.54
N ALA A 180 33.73 25.11 -1.39
CA ALA A 180 34.37 25.12 -0.08
C ALA A 180 34.15 26.43 0.71
N GLY A 181 33.87 27.54 0.01
CA GLY A 181 33.54 28.84 0.61
C GLY A 181 32.06 29.03 0.96
N GLY A 182 31.22 28.03 0.65
CA GLY A 182 29.77 28.05 0.86
C GLY A 182 28.98 28.68 -0.29
N GLU A 183 29.64 29.09 -1.37
CA GLU A 183 29.05 29.62 -2.59
C GLU A 183 28.34 28.53 -3.40
N LEU A 184 27.21 28.86 -4.02
CA LEU A 184 26.51 27.95 -4.92
C LEU A 184 27.33 27.76 -6.21
N VAL A 185 27.80 26.54 -6.46
CA VAL A 185 28.59 26.20 -7.66
C VAL A 185 27.79 25.45 -8.73
N GLY A 186 26.63 24.91 -8.36
CA GLY A 186 25.77 24.25 -9.33
C GLY A 186 24.51 23.65 -8.71
N THR A 187 23.61 23.18 -9.56
CA THR A 187 22.39 22.51 -9.14
C THR A 187 22.18 21.18 -9.84
N VAL A 188 21.50 20.26 -9.17
CA VAL A 188 21.10 18.95 -9.72
C VAL A 188 19.61 18.75 -9.47
N THR A 189 18.88 18.33 -10.49
CA THR A 189 17.45 17.99 -10.42
C THR A 189 17.23 16.50 -10.69
N ASP A 190 16.02 16.00 -10.44
CA ASP A 190 15.59 14.65 -10.84
C ASP A 190 15.84 14.38 -12.33
N GLY A 191 15.71 15.40 -13.18
CA GLY A 191 15.97 15.29 -14.62
C GLY A 191 17.43 14.99 -14.93
N ASP A 192 18.36 15.58 -14.18
CA ASP A 192 19.81 15.39 -14.38
C ASP A 192 20.25 14.02 -13.86
N ALA A 193 19.84 13.66 -12.64
CA ALA A 193 20.11 12.36 -12.06
C ALA A 193 19.54 11.22 -12.92
N ARG A 194 18.29 11.35 -13.38
CA ARG A 194 17.66 10.37 -14.28
C ARG A 194 18.44 10.22 -15.58
N ARG A 195 18.87 11.32 -16.22
CA ARG A 195 19.68 11.27 -17.45
C ARG A 195 21.02 10.59 -17.22
N ALA A 196 21.67 10.86 -16.10
CA ALA A 196 22.94 10.25 -15.73
C ALA A 196 22.82 8.73 -15.53
N ILE A 197 21.75 8.28 -14.85
CA ILE A 197 21.44 6.86 -14.66
C ILE A 197 21.19 6.17 -16.01
N LEU A 198 20.40 6.79 -16.88
CA LEU A 198 20.12 6.25 -18.22
C LEU A 198 21.39 6.18 -19.10
N ALA A 199 22.36 7.06 -18.87
CA ALA A 199 23.67 7.03 -19.52
C ALA A 199 24.65 6.02 -18.89
N GLY A 200 24.25 5.29 -17.84
CA GLY A 200 25.10 4.29 -17.17
C GLY A 200 26.09 4.87 -16.17
N THR A 201 25.89 6.11 -15.72
CA THR A 201 26.76 6.75 -14.71
C THR A 201 26.56 6.08 -13.35
N SER A 202 27.65 5.77 -12.65
CA SER A 202 27.58 5.22 -11.29
C SER A 202 26.99 6.24 -10.32
N LEU A 203 26.13 5.78 -9.40
CA LEU A 203 25.56 6.61 -8.33
C LEU A 203 26.61 7.12 -7.33
N ASP A 204 27.76 6.47 -7.28
CA ASP A 204 28.85 6.83 -6.39
C ASP A 204 29.82 7.84 -7.05
N SER A 205 29.60 8.18 -8.33
CA SER A 205 30.32 9.26 -9.01
C SER A 205 30.01 10.63 -8.39
N PRO A 206 30.91 11.63 -8.54
CA PRO A 206 30.67 12.99 -8.05
C PRO A 206 29.43 13.62 -8.69
N ALA A 207 28.57 14.25 -7.88
CA ALA A 207 27.39 14.98 -8.34
C ALA A 207 27.77 16.17 -9.25
N SER A 208 28.98 16.73 -9.09
CA SER A 208 29.53 17.75 -9.98
C SER A 208 29.67 17.31 -11.44
N SER A 209 29.72 15.99 -11.72
CA SER A 209 29.76 15.47 -13.10
C SER A 209 28.41 15.59 -13.84
N ILE A 210 27.31 15.80 -13.11
CA ILE A 210 25.95 15.87 -13.66
C ILE A 210 25.26 17.20 -13.34
N MET A 211 25.94 18.11 -12.63
CA MET A 211 25.37 19.38 -12.20
C MET A 211 25.28 20.37 -13.35
N LYS A 212 24.34 21.30 -13.25
CA LYS A 212 24.33 22.52 -14.05
C LYS A 212 25.23 23.56 -13.39
N ALA A 213 26.43 23.75 -13.94
CA ALA A 213 27.47 24.63 -13.39
C ALA A 213 27.14 26.13 -13.41
N GLN A 214 26.18 26.55 -14.24
CA GLN A 214 25.61 27.91 -14.24
C GLN A 214 24.12 27.82 -13.90
N PRO A 215 23.77 27.71 -12.60
CA PRO A 215 22.39 27.66 -12.20
C PRO A 215 21.72 29.02 -12.41
N VAL A 216 20.43 29.00 -12.71
CA VAL A 216 19.61 30.21 -12.64
C VAL A 216 19.43 30.53 -11.16
N VAL A 217 19.75 31.75 -10.75
CA VAL A 217 19.64 32.24 -9.38
C VAL A 217 18.87 33.56 -9.38
N ALA A 218 18.21 33.85 -8.26
CA ALA A 218 17.59 35.14 -7.99
C ALA A 218 18.44 35.90 -6.96
N GLU A 219 18.59 37.21 -7.15
CA GLU A 219 19.24 38.08 -6.17
C GLU A 219 18.24 38.44 -5.05
N ARG A 220 18.77 38.75 -3.87
CA ARG A 220 17.96 38.98 -2.65
C ARG A 220 16.96 40.14 -2.80
N ASP A 221 17.28 41.13 -3.62
CA ASP A 221 16.53 42.36 -3.83
C ASP A 221 15.51 42.27 -4.98
N MET A 222 15.50 41.17 -5.73
CA MET A 222 14.48 40.93 -6.76
C MET A 222 13.08 40.79 -6.16
N THR A 223 12.11 41.42 -6.80
CA THR A 223 10.68 41.27 -6.48
C THR A 223 10.15 39.89 -6.91
N ASP A 224 9.06 39.43 -6.30
CA ASP A 224 8.45 38.14 -6.68
C ASP A 224 8.05 38.12 -8.17
N ASP A 225 7.58 39.23 -8.75
CA ASP A 225 7.22 39.32 -10.17
C ASP A 225 8.46 39.18 -11.08
N GLU A 226 9.58 39.82 -10.72
CA GLU A 226 10.85 39.68 -11.46
C GLU A 226 11.40 38.25 -11.38
N ILE A 227 11.28 37.62 -10.21
CA ILE A 227 11.67 36.22 -10.02
C ILE A 227 10.79 35.30 -10.89
N VAL A 228 9.46 35.49 -10.90
CA VAL A 228 8.54 34.73 -11.77
C VAL A 228 8.91 34.93 -13.24
N ALA A 229 9.17 36.16 -13.68
CA ALA A 229 9.57 36.46 -15.04
C ALA A 229 10.89 35.77 -15.41
N LEU A 230 11.88 35.80 -14.52
CA LEU A 230 13.16 35.09 -14.68
C LEU A 230 12.93 33.58 -14.84
N MET A 231 12.10 33.00 -13.97
CA MET A 231 11.79 31.57 -13.98
C MET A 231 11.11 31.12 -15.28
N LEU A 232 10.12 31.88 -15.75
CA LEU A 232 9.43 31.62 -17.01
C LEU A 232 10.38 31.76 -18.20
N THR A 233 11.16 32.84 -18.25
CA THR A 233 12.11 33.12 -19.34
C THR A 233 13.20 32.05 -19.44
N ARG A 234 13.67 31.54 -18.30
CA ARG A 234 14.71 30.50 -18.24
C ARG A 234 14.14 29.08 -18.19
N SER A 235 12.81 28.94 -18.23
CA SER A 235 12.09 27.66 -18.16
C SER A 235 12.49 26.80 -16.95
N VAL A 236 12.62 27.42 -15.78
CA VAL A 236 12.92 26.75 -14.51
C VAL A 236 11.73 26.85 -13.55
N ARG A 237 11.41 25.76 -12.84
CA ARG A 237 10.30 25.72 -11.86
C ARG A 237 10.72 26.05 -10.44
N GLN A 238 12.03 26.02 -10.16
CA GLN A 238 12.61 26.41 -8.88
C GLN A 238 13.87 27.26 -9.11
N VAL A 239 14.11 28.23 -8.24
CA VAL A 239 15.26 29.14 -8.30
C VAL A 239 15.81 29.39 -6.88
N PRO A 240 17.11 29.17 -6.63
CA PRO A 240 17.76 29.57 -5.40
C PRO A 240 17.87 31.09 -5.32
N VAL A 241 17.58 31.67 -4.17
CA VAL A 241 17.85 33.07 -3.85
C VAL A 241 19.23 33.14 -3.19
N VAL A 242 20.11 34.00 -3.68
CA VAL A 242 21.48 34.13 -3.18
C VAL A 242 21.78 35.53 -2.65
N ASP A 243 22.78 35.63 -1.77
CA ASP A 243 23.37 36.91 -1.37
C ASP A 243 24.45 37.39 -2.35
N GLU A 244 25.02 38.57 -2.10
CA GLU A 244 26.12 39.17 -2.89
C GLU A 244 27.37 38.29 -2.99
N SER A 245 27.55 37.36 -2.03
CA SER A 245 28.67 36.41 -2.00
C SER A 245 28.34 35.07 -2.68
N GLY A 246 27.15 34.93 -3.26
CA GLY A 246 26.69 33.71 -3.93
C GLY A 246 26.23 32.61 -2.98
N ARG A 247 25.98 32.93 -1.70
CA ARG A 247 25.49 31.96 -0.71
C ARG A 247 23.97 31.85 -0.79
N VAL A 248 23.46 30.63 -0.71
CA VAL A 248 22.02 30.36 -0.78
C VAL A 248 21.33 30.85 0.50
N LEU A 249 20.35 31.72 0.32
CA LEU A 249 19.48 32.25 1.37
C LEU A 249 18.13 31.52 1.43
N ASP A 250 17.54 31.24 0.27
CA ASP A 250 16.19 30.67 0.14
C ASP A 250 16.01 29.92 -1.18
N ILE A 251 14.89 29.21 -1.36
CA ILE A 251 14.50 28.58 -2.63
C ILE A 251 13.06 28.98 -2.95
N LYS A 252 12.87 29.62 -4.10
CA LYS A 252 11.55 30.04 -4.61
C LYS A 252 11.03 29.02 -5.62
N LEU A 253 9.74 28.70 -5.53
CA LEU A 253 9.06 27.72 -6.40
C LEU A 253 7.98 28.42 -7.22
N LEU A 254 8.01 28.26 -8.55
CA LEU A 254 7.11 28.93 -9.49
C LEU A 254 5.66 28.65 -9.11
N ASP A 255 5.32 27.37 -8.88
CA ASP A 255 3.98 26.91 -8.52
C ASP A 255 3.45 27.50 -7.19
N ARG A 256 4.31 28.14 -6.38
CA ARG A 256 3.90 28.88 -5.17
C ARG A 256 3.79 30.39 -5.41
N MET A 257 4.62 30.93 -6.29
CA MET A 257 4.67 32.36 -6.59
C MET A 257 3.56 32.77 -7.57
N THR A 258 3.16 31.89 -8.48
CA THR A 258 2.10 32.14 -9.45
C THR A 258 0.72 31.74 -8.95
N ARG A 259 0.60 31.23 -7.71
CA ARG A 259 -0.71 31.05 -7.08
C ARG A 259 -1.27 32.43 -6.76
N THR A 260 -2.18 32.88 -7.60
CA THR A 260 -3.15 33.90 -7.20
C THR A 260 -3.80 33.46 -5.91
N ALA A 261 -4.04 34.42 -5.02
CA ALA A 261 -4.79 34.23 -3.77
C ALA A 261 -6.28 33.94 -4.02
N GLU A 262 -6.61 33.08 -5.00
CA GLU A 262 -7.91 32.45 -5.09
C GLU A 262 -7.98 31.35 -4.02
N GLU A 263 -9.14 31.22 -3.37
CA GLU A 263 -9.34 30.13 -2.42
C GLU A 263 -9.09 28.79 -3.15
N PRO A 264 -8.27 27.89 -2.57
CA PRO A 264 -7.93 26.65 -3.23
C PRO A 264 -9.20 25.83 -3.46
N VAL A 265 -9.49 25.52 -4.74
CA VAL A 265 -10.66 24.74 -5.18
C VAL A 265 -10.82 23.51 -4.26
N PRO A 266 -11.91 23.42 -3.48
CA PRO A 266 -12.09 22.33 -2.55
C PRO A 266 -12.31 21.00 -3.30
N VAL A 267 -11.75 19.94 -2.74
CA VAL A 267 -11.90 18.58 -3.28
C VAL A 267 -12.78 17.75 -2.37
N LEU A 268 -13.97 17.42 -2.84
CA LEU A 268 -14.85 16.46 -2.21
C LEU A 268 -14.43 15.04 -2.62
N ILE A 269 -14.02 14.23 -1.63
CA ILE A 269 -13.67 12.83 -1.85
C ILE A 269 -14.76 11.93 -1.26
N MET A 270 -15.36 11.12 -2.12
CA MET A 270 -16.44 10.20 -1.78
C MET A 270 -15.86 8.94 -1.14
N ALA A 271 -15.89 8.88 0.19
CA ALA A 271 -15.29 7.82 1.01
C ALA A 271 -16.32 6.95 1.78
N GLY A 272 -17.62 7.18 1.59
CA GLY A 272 -18.69 6.51 2.33
C GLY A 272 -19.20 5.18 1.78
N GLY A 273 -18.73 4.77 0.59
CA GLY A 273 -19.20 3.57 -0.08
C GLY A 273 -18.91 2.26 0.68
N LEU A 274 -19.87 1.34 0.71
CA LEU A 274 -19.76 0.05 1.41
C LEU A 274 -18.71 -0.90 0.84
N GLY A 275 -18.15 -0.63 -0.35
CA GLY A 275 -17.09 -1.45 -0.95
C GLY A 275 -17.49 -2.92 -1.18
N ARG A 276 -18.79 -3.20 -1.40
CA ARG A 276 -19.36 -4.57 -1.43
C ARG A 276 -18.70 -5.49 -2.47
N ARG A 277 -18.12 -4.94 -3.54
CA ARG A 277 -17.45 -5.70 -4.61
C ARG A 277 -16.07 -6.27 -4.21
N LEU A 278 -15.47 -5.78 -3.12
CA LEU A 278 -14.19 -6.28 -2.59
C LEU A 278 -14.33 -7.37 -1.52
N GLY A 279 -15.56 -7.82 -1.24
CA GLY A 279 -15.81 -8.98 -0.37
C GLY A 279 -15.36 -8.78 1.08
N ASP A 280 -14.56 -9.72 1.61
CA ASP A 280 -14.28 -9.83 3.05
C ASP A 280 -13.34 -8.75 3.61
N ILE A 281 -12.46 -8.21 2.77
CA ILE A 281 -11.48 -7.20 3.20
C ILE A 281 -12.22 -5.94 3.70
N THR A 282 -13.29 -5.55 3.02
CA THR A 282 -14.08 -4.36 3.35
C THR A 282 -14.99 -4.54 4.57
N ARG A 283 -15.17 -5.78 5.08
CA ARG A 283 -15.87 -6.02 6.36
C ARG A 283 -15.09 -5.49 7.56
N TYR A 284 -13.77 -5.51 7.50
CA TYR A 284 -12.91 -5.13 8.63
C TYR A 284 -12.35 -3.71 8.47
N ILE A 285 -11.98 -3.33 7.26
CA ILE A 285 -11.31 -2.07 6.93
C ILE A 285 -12.09 -1.37 5.81
N PRO A 286 -12.44 -0.07 5.91
CA PRO A 286 -13.14 0.61 4.83
C PRO A 286 -12.28 0.64 3.56
N LYS A 287 -12.90 0.53 2.37
CA LYS A 287 -12.19 0.48 1.07
C LYS A 287 -11.10 1.57 0.90
N PRO A 288 -11.34 2.84 1.30
CA PRO A 288 -10.33 3.90 1.26
C PRO A 288 -9.03 3.58 2.01
N LEU A 289 -9.09 2.72 3.03
CA LEU A 289 -7.96 2.29 3.85
C LEU A 289 -7.32 0.97 3.39
N VAL A 290 -7.79 0.38 2.30
CA VAL A 290 -7.12 -0.78 1.68
C VAL A 290 -5.77 -0.31 1.14
N GLU A 291 -4.72 -1.08 1.44
CA GLU A 291 -3.36 -0.74 1.02
C GLU A 291 -3.04 -1.27 -0.37
N VAL A 292 -2.41 -0.42 -1.18
CA VAL A 292 -1.74 -0.76 -2.43
C VAL A 292 -0.28 -0.33 -2.30
N ALA A 293 0.66 -1.23 -2.58
CA ALA A 293 2.10 -1.00 -2.39
C ALA A 293 2.48 -0.49 -0.97
N GLY A 294 1.76 -0.94 0.07
CA GLY A 294 2.03 -0.58 1.47
C GLY A 294 1.47 0.77 1.92
N ARG A 295 0.62 1.43 1.12
CA ARG A 295 -0.03 2.70 1.46
C ARG A 295 -1.53 2.63 1.18
N PRO A 296 -2.40 3.20 2.04
CA PRO A 296 -3.83 3.32 1.73
C PRO A 296 -4.11 4.03 0.41
N ILE A 297 -5.10 3.55 -0.35
CA ILE A 297 -5.50 4.16 -1.63
C ILE A 297 -5.83 5.65 -1.44
N LEU A 298 -6.65 5.98 -0.44
CA LEU A 298 -7.02 7.37 -0.16
C LEU A 298 -5.82 8.23 0.28
N ALA A 299 -4.82 7.64 0.95
CA ALA A 299 -3.61 8.38 1.30
C ALA A 299 -2.77 8.73 0.07
N THR A 300 -2.75 7.86 -0.94
CA THR A 300 -2.07 8.14 -2.21
C THR A 300 -2.77 9.28 -2.94
N LEU A 301 -4.10 9.22 -3.07
CA LEU A 301 -4.90 10.27 -3.71
C LEU A 301 -4.74 11.64 -3.02
N ILE A 302 -4.82 11.71 -1.69
CA ILE A 302 -4.66 12.97 -0.94
C ILE A 302 -3.25 13.55 -1.13
N GLN A 303 -2.22 12.71 -1.22
CA GLN A 303 -0.85 13.16 -1.46
C GLN A 303 -0.67 13.69 -2.88
N ASP A 304 -1.26 13.03 -3.87
CA ASP A 304 -1.22 13.49 -5.27
C ASP A 304 -1.93 14.84 -5.42
N LEU A 305 -3.08 15.02 -4.76
CA LEU A 305 -3.80 16.30 -4.68
C LEU A 305 -2.96 17.38 -4.02
N ALA A 306 -2.32 17.08 -2.88
CA ALA A 306 -1.47 18.02 -2.16
C ALA A 306 -0.27 18.47 -3.00
N ALA A 307 0.35 17.53 -3.72
CA ALA A 307 1.47 17.80 -4.62
C ALA A 307 1.07 18.73 -5.78
N GLN A 308 -0.16 18.59 -6.27
CA GLN A 308 -0.74 19.48 -7.30
C GLN A 308 -1.29 20.78 -6.73
N GLY A 309 -1.31 20.95 -5.40
CA GLY A 309 -1.69 22.19 -4.75
C GLY A 309 -3.08 22.26 -4.16
N PHE A 310 -3.86 21.20 -4.27
CA PHE A 310 -5.20 21.10 -3.71
C PHE A 310 -5.10 20.78 -2.22
N ARG A 311 -5.24 21.81 -1.39
CA ARG A 311 -5.03 21.71 0.07
C ARG A 311 -6.30 21.63 0.89
N ARG A 312 -7.46 21.89 0.31
CA ARG A 312 -8.75 21.81 1.02
C ARG A 312 -9.48 20.55 0.59
N VAL A 313 -9.54 19.57 1.49
CA VAL A 313 -10.14 18.27 1.23
C VAL A 313 -11.35 18.09 2.14
N ILE A 314 -12.48 17.68 1.57
CA ILE A 314 -13.69 17.33 2.29
C ILE A 314 -13.91 15.83 2.08
N LEU A 315 -13.86 15.05 3.16
CA LEU A 315 -14.12 13.62 3.09
C LEU A 315 -15.59 13.34 3.41
N ALA A 316 -16.36 12.93 2.40
CA ALA A 316 -17.69 12.38 2.60
C ALA A 316 -17.56 10.94 3.11
N VAL A 317 -17.65 10.75 4.42
CA VAL A 317 -17.46 9.47 5.11
C VAL A 317 -18.79 8.86 5.51
N GLY A 318 -18.84 7.53 5.55
CA GLY A 318 -20.05 6.78 5.87
C GLY A 318 -19.71 5.59 6.76
N HIS A 319 -19.87 4.38 6.22
CA HIS A 319 -19.57 3.16 6.98
C HIS A 319 -18.12 3.14 7.50
N LYS A 320 -17.95 2.96 8.82
CA LYS A 320 -16.65 2.99 9.54
C LYS A 320 -15.89 4.32 9.41
N ALA A 321 -16.62 5.44 9.36
CA ALA A 321 -16.05 6.79 9.32
C ALA A 321 -14.98 7.01 10.39
N GLU A 322 -15.14 6.43 11.58
CA GLU A 322 -14.22 6.58 12.73
C GLU A 322 -12.81 6.07 12.40
N LEU A 323 -12.70 5.02 11.57
CA LEU A 323 -11.39 4.51 11.14
C LEU A 323 -10.71 5.46 10.16
N ILE A 324 -11.50 6.08 9.28
CA ILE A 324 -11.00 7.08 8.32
C ILE A 324 -10.58 8.34 9.07
N GLU A 325 -11.44 8.88 9.92
CA GLU A 325 -11.15 10.06 10.76
C GLU A 325 -9.93 9.83 11.67
N ARG A 326 -9.86 8.68 12.35
CA ARG A 326 -8.70 8.35 13.20
C ARG A 326 -7.43 8.19 12.38
N TYR A 327 -7.51 7.63 11.17
CA TYR A 327 -6.37 7.60 10.29
C TYR A 327 -6.05 9.03 9.89
N PHE A 328 -6.85 9.72 9.09
CA PHE A 328 -6.46 10.97 8.41
C PHE A 328 -6.36 12.21 9.30
N GLY A 329 -7.07 12.27 10.43
CA GLY A 329 -7.04 13.41 11.34
C GLY A 329 -7.45 14.71 10.66
N ASP A 330 -6.78 15.81 10.98
CA ASP A 330 -6.99 17.12 10.34
C ASP A 330 -6.30 17.26 8.97
N GLY A 331 -5.60 16.22 8.50
CA GLY A 331 -4.91 16.22 7.22
C GLY A 331 -3.54 16.90 7.21
N ARG A 332 -3.11 17.58 8.29
CA ARG A 332 -1.86 18.37 8.30
C ARG A 332 -0.64 17.52 7.94
N ARG A 333 -0.63 16.26 8.37
CA ARG A 333 0.42 15.30 8.02
C ARG A 333 0.47 14.91 6.55
N PHE A 334 -0.46 15.37 5.73
CA PHE A 334 -0.49 15.15 4.28
C PHE A 334 -0.35 16.44 3.50
N GLY A 335 -0.17 17.59 4.18
CA GLY A 335 -0.10 18.89 3.53
C GLY A 335 -1.42 19.51 3.14
N VAL A 336 -2.52 19.00 3.70
CA VAL A 336 -3.88 19.45 3.41
C VAL A 336 -4.61 19.76 4.72
N THR A 337 -5.73 20.46 4.61
CA THR A 337 -6.74 20.58 5.64
C THR A 337 -7.89 19.64 5.27
N ILE A 338 -8.22 18.71 6.16
CA ILE A 338 -9.33 17.78 5.97
C ILE A 338 -10.49 18.16 6.86
N SER A 339 -11.67 18.34 6.27
CA SER A 339 -12.95 18.32 6.97
C SER A 339 -13.73 17.05 6.62
N TYR A 340 -14.74 16.74 7.44
CA TYR A 340 -15.53 15.52 7.30
C TYR A 340 -17.00 15.85 7.17
N VAL A 341 -17.66 15.14 6.27
CA VAL A 341 -19.11 15.14 6.12
C VAL A 341 -19.56 13.72 6.34
N ARG A 342 -20.33 13.48 7.42
CA ARG A 342 -20.88 12.16 7.74
C ARG A 342 -22.19 11.97 7.01
N ASP A 343 -22.27 10.92 6.20
CA ASP A 343 -23.49 10.53 5.53
C ASP A 343 -24.39 9.77 6.52
N ALA A 344 -25.40 10.45 7.05
CA ALA A 344 -26.30 9.88 8.07
C ALA A 344 -27.13 8.70 7.54
N ARG A 345 -27.37 8.65 6.22
CA ARG A 345 -28.00 7.54 5.50
C ARG A 345 -27.34 7.43 4.13
N PRO A 346 -27.05 6.22 3.61
CA PRO A 346 -26.41 6.06 2.31
C PRO A 346 -27.36 6.47 1.18
N LEU A 347 -27.41 7.77 0.87
CA LEU A 347 -28.26 8.38 -0.16
C LEU A 347 -27.58 8.38 -1.54
N GLY A 348 -26.46 7.66 -1.68
CA GLY A 348 -25.68 7.59 -2.90
C GLY A 348 -24.82 8.84 -3.12
N THR A 349 -24.20 8.94 -4.30
CA THR A 349 -23.23 10.00 -4.64
C THR A 349 -23.84 11.39 -4.50
N ALA A 350 -25.06 11.61 -5.02
CA ALA A 350 -25.73 12.90 -4.96
C ALA A 350 -26.06 13.35 -3.53
N GLY A 351 -26.42 12.42 -2.64
CA GLY A 351 -26.72 12.73 -1.24
C GLY A 351 -25.49 13.19 -0.46
N ALA A 352 -24.35 12.53 -0.67
CA ALA A 352 -23.10 12.93 -0.05
C ALA A 352 -22.56 14.27 -0.61
N ILE A 353 -22.79 14.57 -1.89
CA ILE A 353 -22.51 15.91 -2.45
C ILE A 353 -23.42 16.96 -1.77
N ALA A 354 -24.73 16.70 -1.69
CA ALA A 354 -25.69 17.60 -1.07
C ALA A 354 -25.34 17.92 0.40
N ALA A 355 -24.90 16.92 1.16
CA ALA A 355 -24.47 17.10 2.54
C ALA A 355 -23.18 17.94 2.67
N ALA A 356 -22.33 17.92 1.63
CA ALA A 356 -21.09 18.69 1.58
C ALA A 356 -21.29 20.13 1.07
N LEU A 357 -22.40 20.44 0.38
CA LEU A 357 -22.67 21.77 -0.20
C LEU A 357 -22.41 22.95 0.74
N PRO A 358 -22.77 22.92 2.04
CA PRO A 358 -22.48 24.05 2.94
C PRO A 358 -20.98 24.32 3.16
N GLN A 359 -20.12 23.35 2.84
CA GLN A 359 -18.66 23.46 2.93
C GLN A 359 -17.99 23.61 1.55
N LEU A 360 -18.77 23.54 0.47
CA LEU A 360 -18.31 23.68 -0.90
C LEU A 360 -18.58 25.11 -1.41
N GLU A 361 -17.71 25.59 -2.28
CA GLU A 361 -17.86 26.87 -2.96
C GLU A 361 -18.51 26.68 -4.34
N ARG A 362 -18.56 27.77 -5.13
CA ARG A 362 -19.12 27.73 -6.49
C ARG A 362 -18.40 26.74 -7.41
N GLU A 363 -17.09 26.55 -7.22
CA GLU A 363 -16.26 25.64 -7.98
C GLU A 363 -15.66 24.60 -7.03
N PHE A 364 -15.76 23.32 -7.36
CA PHE A 364 -15.20 22.23 -6.56
C PHE A 364 -14.95 20.98 -7.41
N ILE A 365 -14.03 20.13 -6.94
CA ILE A 365 -13.75 18.84 -7.57
C ILE A 365 -14.45 17.74 -6.78
N VAL A 366 -15.05 16.78 -7.49
CA VAL A 366 -15.56 15.54 -6.88
C VAL A 366 -14.78 14.34 -7.40
N THR A 367 -14.29 13.49 -6.50
CA THR A 367 -13.59 12.25 -6.86
C THR A 367 -13.92 11.10 -5.90
N ASN A 368 -13.69 9.87 -6.33
CA ASN A 368 -13.92 8.69 -5.49
C ASN A 368 -12.66 8.33 -4.68
N ALA A 369 -12.84 7.91 -3.44
CA ALA A 369 -11.74 7.56 -2.53
C ALA A 369 -10.96 6.29 -2.91
N ASP A 370 -11.42 5.56 -3.92
CA ASP A 370 -10.81 4.34 -4.45
C ASP A 370 -10.15 4.52 -5.82
N LEU A 371 -10.08 5.76 -6.31
CA LEU A 371 -9.46 6.09 -7.58
C LEU A 371 -7.94 6.21 -7.42
N LEU A 372 -7.18 5.38 -8.15
CA LEU A 372 -5.76 5.60 -8.40
C LEU A 372 -5.63 6.19 -9.80
N THR A 373 -5.17 7.43 -9.89
CA THR A 373 -5.15 8.19 -11.14
C THR A 373 -3.86 8.98 -11.30
N ARG A 374 -3.51 9.31 -12.53
CA ARG A 374 -2.44 10.26 -12.89
C ARG A 374 -2.99 11.55 -13.51
N VAL A 375 -4.30 11.77 -13.41
CA VAL A 375 -4.94 13.00 -13.88
C VAL A 375 -4.27 14.20 -13.21
N ASN A 376 -3.93 15.19 -14.03
CA ASN A 376 -3.53 16.51 -13.56
C ASN A 376 -4.80 17.32 -13.28
N PHE A 377 -5.17 17.45 -12.01
CA PHE A 377 -6.32 18.21 -11.54
C PHE A 377 -6.17 19.70 -11.81
N ASP A 378 -4.95 20.22 -11.88
CA ASP A 378 -4.69 21.62 -12.24
C ASP A 378 -5.07 21.88 -13.70
N GLU A 379 -4.66 21.01 -14.61
CA GLU A 379 -5.09 21.05 -16.02
C GLU A 379 -6.61 20.87 -16.17
N LEU A 380 -7.22 19.98 -15.38
CA LEU A 380 -8.66 19.77 -15.39
C LEU A 380 -9.43 21.03 -14.99
N VAL A 381 -8.98 21.71 -13.93
CA VAL A 381 -9.57 22.98 -13.47
C VAL A 381 -9.32 24.09 -14.50
N ALA A 382 -8.12 24.20 -15.04
CA ALA A 382 -7.79 25.18 -16.08
C ALA A 382 -8.68 25.00 -17.32
N PHE A 383 -8.88 23.75 -17.77
CA PHE A 383 -9.79 23.43 -18.86
C PHE A 383 -11.25 23.81 -18.54
N HIS A 384 -11.75 23.42 -17.36
CA HIS A 384 -13.10 23.75 -16.91
C HIS A 384 -13.37 25.26 -16.92
N ARG A 385 -12.42 26.05 -16.40
CA ARG A 385 -12.50 27.51 -16.36
C ARG A 385 -12.41 28.15 -17.75
N ALA A 386 -11.61 27.58 -18.66
CA ALA A 386 -11.45 28.08 -20.01
C ALA A 386 -12.75 27.91 -20.84
N GLU A 387 -13.37 26.73 -20.76
CA GLU A 387 -14.61 26.42 -21.49
C GLU A 387 -15.85 27.02 -20.83
N ARG A 388 -15.79 27.35 -19.53
CA ARG A 388 -16.91 27.89 -18.72
C ARG A 388 -18.12 26.94 -18.67
N ASP A 389 -17.85 25.65 -18.64
CA ASP A 389 -18.88 24.60 -18.53
C ASP A 389 -19.50 24.56 -17.12
N ASP A 390 -20.74 24.08 -17.02
CA ASP A 390 -21.37 23.78 -15.71
C ASP A 390 -20.78 22.51 -15.06
N LEU A 391 -20.21 21.61 -15.87
CA LEU A 391 -19.63 20.35 -15.42
C LEU A 391 -18.60 19.81 -16.42
N THR A 392 -17.40 19.52 -15.95
CA THR A 392 -16.35 18.82 -16.71
C THR A 392 -16.13 17.42 -16.13
N ILE A 393 -16.10 16.39 -16.98
CA ILE A 393 -15.95 14.99 -16.56
C ILE A 393 -14.69 14.39 -17.20
N GLY A 394 -13.77 13.88 -16.36
CA GLY A 394 -12.65 13.07 -16.82
C GLY A 394 -13.09 11.63 -17.13
N ILE A 395 -12.81 11.16 -18.34
CA ILE A 395 -13.08 9.79 -18.77
C ILE A 395 -11.79 9.06 -19.13
N ILE A 396 -11.77 7.74 -18.94
CA ILE A 396 -10.69 6.86 -19.40
C ILE A 396 -11.28 5.78 -20.29
N GLU A 397 -10.62 5.51 -21.41
CA GLU A 397 -10.97 4.38 -22.25
C GLU A 397 -10.60 3.08 -21.53
N SER A 398 -11.60 2.26 -21.24
CA SER A 398 -11.39 0.97 -20.57
C SER A 398 -11.40 -0.14 -21.61
N THR A 399 -10.22 -0.60 -22.02
CA THR A 399 -10.07 -1.83 -22.80
C THR A 399 -10.21 -3.02 -21.84
N TYR A 400 -11.42 -3.58 -21.76
CA TYR A 400 -11.69 -4.80 -20.97
C TYR A 400 -11.28 -6.07 -21.70
#